data_AF-A0A658NK00-F1
#
_entry.id   AF-A0A658NK00-F1
#
_cell.length_a   1.000
_cell.length_b   1.000
_cell.length_c   1.000
_cell.angle_alpha   90.00
_cell.angle_beta   90.00
_cell.angle_gamma   90.00
#
_symmetry.space_group_name_H-M   'P 1'
#
loop_
_entity.id
_entity.type
_entity.pdbx_description
1 polymer ?
#
loop_
_entity_poly.entity_id
_entity_poly.type
_entity_poly.pdbx_seq_one_letter_code
_entity_poly.pdbx_strand_id
1 'polypeptide(L)' 'MNAPLPHLREPVQAQARHALACGALRPIETEQRFIDDGGIRFVIRMVSSLREKAERRA' A
#
# COMPACT_ATOMS: atom_id res chain seq x y z
N MET A 1 -6.71 21.61 4.63
CA MET A 1 -6.43 20.81 5.84
C MET A 1 -7.51 19.73 5.93
N ASN A 2 -7.25 18.52 5.42
CA ASN A 2 -8.25 17.44 5.43
C ASN A 2 -8.15 16.70 6.77
N ALA A 3 -8.93 17.12 7.76
CA ALA A 3 -8.95 16.44 9.04
C ALA A 3 -9.52 15.02 8.83
N PRO A 4 -8.87 13.96 9.33
CA PRO A 4 -9.42 12.62 9.24
C PRO A 4 -10.77 12.59 9.96
N LEU A 5 -11.82 12.12 9.28
CA LEU A 5 -13.14 11.91 9.87
C LEU A 5 -13.02 10.74 10.85
N PRO A 6 -12.96 10.98 12.18
CA PRO A 6 -12.58 9.95 13.15
C PRO A 6 -13.58 8.79 13.17
N HIS A 7 -14.85 9.06 12.86
CA HIS A 7 -15.92 8.08 12.76
C HIS A 7 -15.82 7.14 11.55
N LEU A 8 -14.96 7.43 10.56
CA LEU A 8 -14.80 6.58 9.38
C LEU A 8 -13.73 5.50 9.53
N ARG A 9 -12.88 5.55 10.57
CA ARG A 9 -11.77 4.59 10.72
C ARG A 9 -12.27 3.15 10.80
N GLU A 10 -13.21 2.87 11.69
CA GLU A 10 -13.76 1.53 11.89
C GLU A 10 -14.58 1.05 10.68
N PRO A 11 -15.51 1.86 10.13
CA PRO A 11 -16.23 1.49 8.91
C PRO A 11 -15.31 1.18 7.72
N VAL A 12 -14.27 1.98 7.48
CA VAL A 12 -13.33 1.76 6.37
C VAL A 12 -12.57 0.45 6.56
N GLN A 13 -12.14 0.13 7.78
CA GLN A 13 -11.47 -1.15 8.06
C GLN A 13 -12.42 -2.34 7.88
N ALA A 14 -13.65 -2.24 8.35
CA ALA A 14 -14.66 -3.27 8.17
C ALA A 14 -14.96 -3.52 6.68
N GLN A 15 -15.15 -2.45 5.92
CA GLN A 15 -15.41 -2.53 4.48
C GLN A 15 -14.20 -3.09 3.72
N ALA A 16 -12.98 -2.69 4.08
CA ALA A 16 -11.76 -3.22 3.47
C ALA A 16 -11.62 -4.74 3.73
N ARG A 17 -11.88 -5.20 4.96
CA ARG A 17 -11.87 -6.64 5.29
C ARG A 17 -12.91 -7.41 4.49
N HIS A 18 -14.13 -6.90 4.39
CA HIS A 18 -15.19 -7.53 3.61
C HIS A 18 -14.81 -7.62 2.13
N ALA A 19 -14.32 -6.53 1.55
CA ALA A 19 -13.92 -6.47 0.15
C ALA A 19 -12.73 -7.40 -0.16
N LEU A 20 -11.79 -7.57 0.77
CA LEU A 20 -10.73 -8.58 0.66
C LEU A 20 -11.30 -10.01 0.72
N ALA A 21 -12.21 -10.28 1.67
CA ALA A 21 -12.81 -11.61 1.85
C ALA A 21 -13.65 -12.05 0.65
N CYS A 22 -14.37 -11.12 -0.01
CA CYS A 22 -15.16 -11.41 -1.21
C CYS A 22 -14.36 -11.26 -2.53
N GLY A 23 -13.07 -10.92 -2.46
CA GLY A 23 -12.21 -10.77 -3.64
C GLY A 23 -12.43 -9.50 -4.48
N ALA A 24 -13.30 -8.59 -4.02
CA ALA A 24 -13.47 -7.28 -4.64
C ALA A 24 -12.21 -6.41 -4.53
N LEU A 25 -11.44 -6.59 -3.45
CA LEU A 25 -10.06 -6.10 -3.34
C LEU A 25 -9.09 -7.27 -3.44
N ARG A 26 -8.02 -7.06 -4.21
CA ARG A 26 -6.89 -7.98 -4.31
C ARG A 26 -5.62 -7.25 -3.87
N PRO A 27 -4.86 -7.79 -2.90
CA PRO A 27 -3.58 -7.20 -2.50
C PRO A 27 -2.65 -7.08 -3.71
N ILE A 28 -1.88 -5.99 -3.73
CA ILE A 28 -0.75 -5.87 -4.65
C ILE A 28 0.48 -6.34 -3.89
N GLU A 29 1.16 -7.33 -4.44
CA GLU A 29 2.43 -7.81 -3.90
C GLU A 29 3.44 -6.65 -3.84
N THR A 30 3.95 -6.36 -2.64
CA THR A 30 4.91 -5.28 -2.40
C THR A 30 6.10 -5.75 -1.58
N GLU A 31 7.30 -5.37 -2.01
CA GLU A 31 8.50 -5.41 -1.17
C GLU A 31 8.62 -4.10 -0.39
N GLN A 32 8.92 -4.18 0.90
CA GLN A 32 9.17 -3.02 1.74
C GLN A 32 10.64 -2.95 2.14
N ARG A 33 11.23 -1.75 2.05
CA ARG A 33 12.58 -1.46 2.55
C ARG A 33 12.57 -0.16 3.33
N PHE A 34 13.47 -0.06 4.30
CA PHE A 34 13.75 1.18 5.02
C PHE A 34 15.06 1.76 4.52
N ILE A 35 15.10 3.09 4.36
CA ILE A 35 16.33 3.83 4.09
C ILE A 35 16.43 4.94 5.13
N ASP A 36 17.59 5.04 5.76
CA ASP A 36 17.92 6.17 6.62
C ASP A 36 18.83 7.12 5.82
N ASP A 37 18.37 8.36 5.58
CA ASP A 37 19.11 9.38 4.83
C ASP A 37 18.83 10.77 5.41
N GLY A 38 19.89 11.57 5.60
CA GLY A 38 19.79 12.92 6.18
C GLY A 38 19.14 12.97 7.58
N GLY A 39 19.21 11.89 8.36
CA GLY A 39 18.54 11.79 9.68
C GLY A 39 17.04 11.49 9.61
N ILE A 40 16.50 11.17 8.42
CA ILE A 40 15.10 10.82 8.21
C ILE A 40 15.00 9.35 7.82
N ARG A 41 14.05 8.63 8.43
CA ARG A 41 13.72 7.25 8.08
C ARG A 41 12.60 7.18 7.05
N PHE A 42 12.92 6.70 5.87
CA PHE A 42 11.97 6.49 4.78
C PHE A 42 11.46 5.05 4.76
N VAL A 43 10.18 4.89 4.39
CA VAL A 43 9.59 3.60 4.06
C VAL A 43 9.35 3.55 2.56
N ILE A 44 10.07 2.67 1.87
CA ILE A 44 9.93 2.46 0.43
C ILE A 44 9.13 1.19 0.21
N ARG A 45 8.02 1.30 -0.54
CA ARG A 45 7.19 0.17 -0.97
C ARG A 45 7.28 0.04 -2.49
N MET A 46 7.87 -1.05 -2.96
CA MET A 46 7.99 -1.36 -4.38
C MET A 46 6.94 -2.40 -4.74
N VAL A 47 6.14 -2.17 -5.79
CA VAL A 47 5.19 -3.17 -6.28
C VAL A 47 5.93 -4.14 -7.21
N SER A 48 5.81 -5.44 -6.96
CA SER A 48 6.56 -6.47 -7.71
C SER A 48 6.16 -6.50 -9.19
N SER A 49 4.90 -6.21 -9.51
CA SER A 49 4.41 -6.14 -10.89
C SER A 49 5.00 -5.00 -11.74
N LEU A 50 5.59 -3.96 -11.12
CA LEU A 50 6.35 -2.96 -11.87
C LEU A 50 7.73 -3.46 -12.30
N ARG A 51 8.34 -4.36 -11.52
CA ARG A 51 9.64 -4.96 -11.85
C ARG A 51 9.53 -5.81 -13.12
N GLU A 52 8.51 -6.66 -13.21
CA GLU A 52 8.23 -7.46 -14.41
C GLU A 52 7.91 -6.60 -15.65
N LYS A 53 7.29 -5.42 -15.46
CA LYS A 53 7.02 -4.48 -16.57
C LYS A 53 8.27 -3.72 -17.02
N ALA A 54 9.19 -3.43 -16.10
CA ALA A 54 10.46 -2.78 -16.43
C ALA A 54 11.40 -3.72 -17.20
N GLU A 55 11.48 -4.99 -16.78
CA GLU A 55 12.31 -6.02 -17.43
C GLU A 55 11.82 -6.34 -18.86
N ARG A 56 10.53 -6.20 -19.17
CA ARG A 56 9.99 -6.35 -20.55
C ARG A 56 10.26 -5.16 -21.48
N ARG A 57 10.74 -4.04 -20.94
CA ARG A 57 11.05 -2.82 -21.71
C ARG A 57 12.55 -2.68 -22.03
N ALA A 58 13.39 -3.55 -21.48
CA ALA A 58 14.80 -3.70 -21.80
C ALA A 58 14.99 -4.79 -22.85
#